data_AF-A0A9D7QPQ2-F1
#
_entry.id   AF-A0A9D7QPQ2-F1
#
_cell.length_a   1.000
_cell.length_b   1.000
_cell.length_c   1.000
_cell.angle_alpha   90.00
_cell.angle_beta   90.00
_cell.angle_gamma   90.00
#
_symmetry.space_group_name_H-M   'P 1'
#
loop_
_entity.id
_entity.type
_entity.pdbx_description
1 polymer ?
#
loop_
_entity_poly.entity_id
_entity_poly.type
_entity_poly.pdbx_seq_one_letter_code
_entity_poly.pdbx_strand_id
1 'polypeptide(L)'
;MKLVTTITTATAMALALGATAAQAQALRDAAAEFDPVSQPADWAYMQRTGAGCVTPGSLLSAGYNPAPGLSGYVTGPIPVVARNTSAGQVTFSTIKIDAGKLLMHPGTRGECAVVRFKAPSAGSYLVSITMKAVDFVQPNVVRAYVFGSGAPGTAVGEVSV
;
A
#
# COMPACT_ATOMS: atom_id res chain seq x y z
N MET A 1 -61.60 -27.83 47.32
CA MET A 1 -61.30 -27.89 45.87
C MET A 1 -61.00 -26.48 45.38
N LYS A 2 -59.93 -26.32 44.58
CA LYS A 2 -59.30 -25.09 44.01
C LYS A 2 -58.36 -24.34 44.95
N LEU A 3 -57.21 -23.83 44.52
CA LEU A 3 -56.23 -24.20 43.50
C LEU A 3 -54.97 -23.41 43.92
N VAL A 4 -53.84 -24.06 44.15
CA VAL A 4 -52.55 -23.38 44.41
C VAL A 4 -51.94 -23.05 43.05
N THR A 5 -51.67 -21.77 42.78
CA THR A 5 -50.95 -21.33 41.58
C THR A 5 -49.55 -20.90 41.98
N THR A 6 -48.56 -21.74 41.70
CA THR A 6 -47.14 -21.38 41.77
C THR A 6 -46.76 -20.72 40.44
N ILE A 7 -46.25 -19.49 40.47
CA ILE A 7 -45.65 -18.84 39.30
C ILE A 7 -44.16 -19.20 39.31
N THR A 8 -43.73 -20.00 38.34
CA THR A 8 -42.31 -20.23 38.07
C THR A 8 -41.84 -19.15 37.11
N THR A 9 -40.98 -18.22 37.55
CA THR A 9 -40.27 -17.31 36.65
C THR A 9 -39.11 -18.06 36.01
N ALA A 10 -39.24 -18.40 34.72
CA ALA A 10 -38.12 -18.87 33.92
C ALA A 10 -37.19 -17.68 33.61
N THR A 11 -35.96 -17.72 34.12
CA THR A 11 -34.90 -16.79 33.73
C THR A 11 -34.49 -17.11 32.30
N ALA A 12 -34.84 -16.26 31.34
CA ALA A 12 -34.35 -16.37 29.97
C ALA A 12 -32.87 -15.94 29.95
N MET A 13 -31.98 -16.90 29.75
CA MET A 13 -30.56 -16.65 29.51
C MET A 13 -30.40 -16.24 28.04
N ALA A 14 -30.37 -14.94 27.77
CA ALA A 14 -30.14 -14.41 26.44
C ALA A 14 -28.69 -14.71 26.01
N LEU A 15 -28.49 -15.62 25.06
CA LEU A 15 -27.26 -15.69 24.29
C LEU A 15 -27.17 -14.42 23.42
N ALA A 16 -26.39 -13.45 23.87
CA ALA A 16 -25.94 -12.37 23.01
C ALA A 16 -24.97 -12.96 21.98
N LEU A 17 -25.47 -13.34 20.80
CA LEU A 17 -24.62 -13.48 19.62
C LEU A 17 -24.06 -12.09 19.34
N GLY A 18 -22.81 -11.87 19.72
CA GLY A 18 -22.06 -10.67 19.37
C GLY A 18 -21.91 -10.63 17.85
N ALA A 19 -22.83 -9.95 17.17
CA ALA A 19 -22.62 -9.49 15.82
C ALA A 19 -21.47 -8.49 15.88
N THR A 20 -20.25 -8.93 15.59
CA THR A 20 -19.17 -8.01 15.27
C THR A 20 -19.60 -7.25 14.03
N ALA A 21 -19.96 -5.97 14.19
CA ALA A 21 -20.23 -5.11 13.06
C ALA A 21 -18.98 -5.14 12.17
N ALA A 22 -19.13 -5.65 10.94
CA ALA A 22 -18.10 -5.55 9.92
C ALA A 22 -17.81 -4.05 9.74
N GLN A 23 -16.67 -3.59 10.22
CA GLN A 23 -16.22 -2.24 9.92
C GLN A 23 -15.99 -2.19 8.41
N ALA A 24 -16.74 -1.32 7.71
CA ALA A 24 -16.43 -1.00 6.34
C ALA A 24 -14.97 -0.50 6.31
N GLN A 25 -14.10 -1.25 5.63
CA GLN A 25 -12.71 -0.84 5.47
C GLN A 25 -12.70 0.46 4.67
N ALA A 26 -12.15 1.53 5.25
CA ALA A 26 -11.95 2.78 4.55
C ALA A 26 -11.08 2.55 3.31
N LEU A 27 -11.38 3.25 2.21
CA LEU A 27 -10.52 3.26 1.04
C LEU A 27 -9.13 3.78 1.44
N ARG A 28 -8.10 2.98 1.19
CA ARG A 28 -6.70 3.32 1.46
C ARG A 28 -5.96 3.59 0.17
N ASP A 29 -5.30 4.73 0.08
CA ASP A 29 -4.58 5.15 -1.13
C ASP A 29 -3.15 5.56 -0.75
N ALA A 30 -2.17 4.77 -1.20
CA ALA A 30 -0.77 5.00 -0.92
C ALA A 30 -0.30 6.38 -1.41
N ALA A 31 -0.78 6.85 -2.55
CA ALA A 31 -0.40 8.14 -3.10
C ALA A 31 -1.06 9.29 -2.33
N ALA A 32 -2.33 9.15 -1.95
CA ALA A 32 -3.04 10.18 -1.20
C ALA A 32 -2.54 10.31 0.25
N GLU A 33 -2.18 9.19 0.88
CA GLU A 33 -1.69 9.11 2.26
C GLU A 33 -0.17 9.19 2.38
N PHE A 34 0.53 9.49 1.28
CA PHE A 34 1.97 9.66 1.26
C PHE A 34 2.40 10.87 2.11
N ASP A 35 3.25 10.63 3.09
CA ASP A 35 3.95 11.67 3.84
C ASP A 35 5.43 11.66 3.43
N PRO A 36 6.00 12.76 2.89
CA PRO A 36 7.41 12.82 2.53
C PRO A 36 8.36 12.97 3.73
N VAL A 37 7.85 13.26 4.93
CA VAL A 37 8.65 13.53 6.13
C VAL A 37 8.81 12.28 6.99
N SER A 38 7.79 11.43 7.06
CA SER A 38 7.80 10.22 7.87
C SER A 38 6.98 9.09 7.26
N GLN A 39 7.40 7.84 7.50
CA GLN A 39 6.67 6.66 7.04
C GLN A 39 5.30 6.59 7.73
N PRO A 40 4.17 6.63 6.99
CA PRO A 40 2.85 6.51 7.60
C PRO A 40 2.68 5.16 8.33
N ALA A 41 1.82 5.10 9.35
CA ALA A 41 1.67 3.88 10.17
C ALA A 41 1.31 2.62 9.38
N ASP A 42 0.51 2.77 8.32
CA ASP A 42 0.01 1.67 7.50
C ASP A 42 0.75 1.51 6.16
N TRP A 43 1.68 2.41 5.86
CA TRP A 43 2.42 2.42 4.59
C TRP A 43 3.92 2.41 4.83
N ALA A 44 4.63 1.53 4.13
CA ALA A 44 6.08 1.55 4.09
C ALA A 44 6.58 1.69 2.65
N TYR A 45 7.45 2.67 2.45
CA TYR A 45 8.16 2.95 1.20
C TYR A 45 9.59 2.46 1.32
N MET A 46 9.94 1.46 0.52
CA MET A 46 11.14 0.65 0.71
C MET A 46 11.87 0.42 -0.60
N GLN A 47 13.12 0.00 -0.46
CA GLN A 47 13.90 -0.60 -1.54
C GLN A 47 14.23 -2.06 -1.24
N ARG A 48 14.35 -2.87 -2.29
CA ARG A 48 14.89 -4.22 -2.18
C ARG A 48 16.04 -4.41 -3.14
N THR A 49 17.14 -4.95 -2.65
CA THR A 49 18.27 -5.44 -3.46
C THR A 49 18.13 -6.95 -3.68
N GLY A 50 18.45 -7.43 -4.89
CA GLY A 50 18.42 -8.85 -5.25
C GLY A 50 17.19 -9.32 -6.02
N ALA A 51 17.26 -10.53 -6.58
CA ALA A 51 16.21 -11.10 -7.43
C ALA A 51 14.95 -11.48 -6.61
N GLY A 52 13.79 -10.97 -7.05
CA GLY A 52 12.49 -11.23 -6.44
C GLY A 52 12.13 -10.19 -5.38
N CYS A 53 11.28 -9.23 -5.76
CA CYS A 53 10.74 -8.18 -4.89
C CYS A 53 9.76 -8.70 -3.81
N VAL A 54 9.81 -10.00 -3.48
CA VAL A 54 8.84 -10.78 -2.71
C VAL A 54 8.93 -10.61 -1.19
N THR A 55 10.08 -10.12 -0.69
CA THR A 55 10.30 -9.91 0.75
C THR A 55 10.39 -8.41 1.08
N PRO A 56 9.86 -7.96 2.22
CA PRO A 56 10.03 -6.58 2.67
C PRO A 56 11.51 -6.16 2.62
N GLY A 57 11.75 -5.00 2.03
CA GLY A 57 13.07 -4.43 1.85
C GLY A 57 13.49 -3.51 2.99
N SER A 58 14.57 -2.76 2.79
CA SER A 58 14.99 -1.70 3.71
C SER A 58 14.13 -0.45 3.48
N LEU A 59 13.75 0.23 4.56
CA LEU A 59 13.10 1.53 4.45
C LEU A 59 14.00 2.51 3.71
N LEU A 60 13.41 3.27 2.80
CA LEU A 60 14.07 4.41 2.18
C LEU A 60 14.02 5.61 3.16
N SER A 61 15.02 6.48 3.12
CA SER A 61 15.07 7.67 3.99
C SER A 61 14.13 8.76 3.49
N ALA A 62 13.38 9.38 4.41
CA ALA A 62 12.41 10.43 4.12
C ALA A 62 13.09 11.79 3.88
N GLY A 63 12.34 12.76 3.36
CA GLY A 63 12.75 14.17 3.28
C GLY A 63 13.51 14.56 2.02
N TYR A 64 13.49 13.74 0.96
CA TYR A 64 14.19 14.04 -0.28
C TYR A 64 13.29 14.71 -1.31
N ASN A 65 13.80 15.73 -1.99
CA ASN A 65 13.12 16.41 -3.09
C ASN A 65 13.96 16.25 -4.38
N PRO A 66 13.71 15.24 -5.23
CA PRO A 66 14.51 15.00 -6.44
C PRO A 66 14.41 16.14 -7.45
N ALA A 67 13.28 16.83 -7.46
CA ALA A 67 12.99 17.97 -8.32
C ALA A 67 11.93 18.85 -7.64
N PRO A 68 11.81 20.14 -8.03
CA PRO A 68 10.67 20.95 -7.61
C PRO A 68 9.34 20.23 -7.88
N GLY A 69 8.51 20.09 -6.83
CA GLY A 69 7.22 19.42 -6.94
C GLY A 69 7.24 17.90 -6.76
N LEU A 70 8.42 17.29 -6.56
CA LEU A 70 8.54 15.89 -6.13
C LEU A 70 9.08 15.83 -4.70
N SER A 71 8.47 15.00 -3.88
CA SER A 71 8.95 14.70 -2.53
C SER A 71 8.91 13.19 -2.30
N GLY A 72 9.96 12.62 -1.73
CA GLY A 72 10.20 11.19 -1.84
C GLY A 72 11.06 10.58 -0.75
N TYR A 73 11.06 9.26 -0.79
CA TYR A 73 11.95 8.40 -0.04
C TYR A 73 13.06 7.87 -0.94
N VAL A 74 14.30 7.94 -0.44
CA VAL A 74 15.50 7.72 -1.24
C VAL A 74 16.65 7.12 -0.42
N THR A 75 17.59 6.44 -1.07
CA THR A 75 18.94 6.12 -0.51
C THR A 75 20.10 6.58 -1.41
N GLY A 76 19.78 7.14 -2.58
CA GLY A 76 20.66 7.58 -3.66
C GLY A 76 19.79 7.96 -4.88
N PRO A 77 20.31 8.33 -6.06
CA PRO A 77 19.46 8.79 -7.18
C PRO A 77 18.32 7.81 -7.55
N ILE A 78 18.58 6.51 -7.40
CA ILE A 78 17.62 5.40 -7.48
C ILE A 78 18.10 4.28 -6.53
N PRO A 79 17.22 3.37 -6.08
CA PRO A 79 15.77 3.37 -6.27
C PRO A 79 15.08 4.53 -5.54
N VAL A 80 13.92 4.92 -6.05
CA VAL A 80 13.13 6.03 -5.49
C VAL A 80 11.65 5.67 -5.43
N VAL A 81 11.00 6.08 -4.34
CA VAL A 81 9.55 6.24 -4.29
C VAL A 81 9.26 7.70 -3.96
N ALA A 82 8.68 8.44 -4.89
CA ALA A 82 8.37 9.85 -4.71
C ALA A 82 6.93 10.16 -5.10
N ARG A 83 6.36 11.20 -4.54
CA ARG A 83 5.05 11.73 -4.92
C ARG A 83 5.20 13.05 -5.64
N ASN A 84 4.43 13.22 -6.72
CA ASN A 84 4.19 14.55 -7.25
C ASN A 84 3.19 15.30 -6.37
N THR A 85 3.70 16.31 -5.64
CA THR A 85 2.94 17.15 -4.72
C THR A 85 2.37 18.41 -5.40
N SER A 86 2.70 18.63 -6.67
CA SER A 86 2.21 19.77 -7.45
C SER A 86 0.80 19.53 -7.98
N ALA A 87 0.10 20.62 -8.32
CA ALA A 87 -1.21 20.57 -8.96
C ALA A 87 -1.15 20.13 -10.45
N GLY A 88 0.04 20.14 -11.06
CA GLY A 88 0.25 19.78 -12.46
C GLY A 88 1.27 18.64 -12.64
N GLN A 89 1.44 18.21 -13.89
CA GLN A 89 2.45 17.23 -14.24
C GLN A 89 3.86 17.79 -13.97
N VAL A 90 4.72 16.98 -13.35
CA VAL A 90 6.14 17.30 -13.14
C VAL A 90 6.97 16.49 -14.12
N THR A 91 7.94 17.15 -14.76
CA THR A 91 8.98 16.47 -15.56
C THR A 91 10.26 16.37 -14.73
N PHE A 92 10.80 15.17 -14.62
CA PHE A 92 12.08 14.93 -13.96
C PHE A 92 12.92 14.06 -14.89
N SER A 93 14.06 14.56 -15.36
CA SER A 93 14.87 13.86 -16.38
C SER A 93 14.01 13.46 -17.60
N THR A 94 13.89 12.16 -17.89
CA THR A 94 13.16 11.59 -19.03
C THR A 94 11.77 11.09 -18.67
N ILE A 95 11.25 11.41 -17.47
CA ILE A 95 9.94 10.94 -17.01
C ILE A 95 8.95 12.08 -16.76
N LYS A 96 7.67 11.78 -16.98
CA LYS A 96 6.53 12.69 -16.74
C LYS A 96 5.57 12.11 -15.72
N ILE A 97 5.47 12.75 -14.55
CA ILE A 97 4.67 12.28 -13.42
C ILE A 97 3.43 13.14 -13.26
N ASP A 98 2.24 12.55 -13.40
CA ASP A 98 0.98 13.26 -13.22
C ASP A 98 0.75 13.71 -11.77
N ALA A 99 -0.06 14.75 -11.58
CA ALA A 99 -0.35 15.32 -10.27
C ALA A 99 -0.89 14.26 -9.29
N GLY A 100 -0.37 14.26 -8.06
CA GLY A 100 -0.79 13.35 -7.00
C GLY A 100 -0.43 11.88 -7.21
N LYS A 101 0.35 11.52 -8.24
CA LYS A 101 0.79 10.14 -8.49
C LYS A 101 2.13 9.83 -7.83
N LEU A 102 2.34 8.55 -7.57
CA LEU A 102 3.64 8.03 -7.14
C LEU A 102 4.53 7.73 -8.36
N LEU A 103 5.75 8.22 -8.28
CA LEU A 103 6.89 7.76 -9.04
C LEU A 103 7.54 6.60 -8.30
N MET A 104 7.71 5.49 -8.99
CA MET A 104 8.45 4.33 -8.51
C MET A 104 9.52 3.99 -9.54
N HIS A 105 10.78 4.28 -9.25
CA HIS A 105 11.89 3.91 -10.12
C HIS A 105 12.70 2.79 -9.46
N PRO A 106 12.82 1.61 -10.11
CA PRO A 106 13.72 0.56 -9.65
C PRO A 106 15.17 1.04 -9.72
N GLY A 107 16.09 0.38 -9.02
CA GLY A 107 17.52 0.64 -9.23
C GLY A 107 18.01 0.01 -10.55
N THR A 108 19.26 0.25 -10.91
CA THR A 108 19.86 -0.23 -12.18
C THR A 108 20.40 -1.66 -12.11
N ARG A 109 20.43 -2.29 -10.92
CA ARG A 109 21.08 -3.57 -10.63
C ARG A 109 20.07 -4.62 -10.19
N GLY A 110 18.85 -4.52 -10.71
CA GLY A 110 17.74 -5.40 -10.36
C GLY A 110 17.09 -5.08 -9.02
N GLU A 111 17.28 -3.87 -8.48
CA GLU A 111 16.57 -3.42 -7.29
C GLU A 111 15.10 -3.10 -7.58
N CYS A 112 14.26 -3.18 -6.55
CA CYS A 112 12.85 -2.84 -6.63
C CYS A 112 12.53 -1.61 -5.77
N ALA A 113 11.68 -0.73 -6.28
CA ALA A 113 10.93 0.22 -5.46
C ALA A 113 9.67 -0.48 -4.93
N VAL A 114 9.43 -0.43 -3.63
CA VAL A 114 8.36 -1.21 -2.98
C VAL A 114 7.48 -0.29 -2.14
N VAL A 115 6.17 -0.42 -2.32
CA VAL A 115 5.13 0.14 -1.45
C VAL A 115 4.47 -1.02 -0.72
N ARG A 116 4.44 -0.98 0.60
CA ARG A 116 3.82 -2.02 1.43
C ARG A 116 2.69 -1.43 2.25
N PHE A 117 1.52 -2.03 2.13
CA PHE A 117 0.40 -1.80 3.02
C PHE A 117 0.47 -2.74 4.23
N LYS A 118 0.23 -2.21 5.43
CA LYS A 118 0.02 -2.98 6.65
C LYS A 118 -1.47 -2.96 6.97
N ALA A 119 -2.13 -4.12 6.82
CA ALA A 119 -3.53 -4.28 7.17
C ALA A 119 -3.76 -3.94 8.67
N PRO A 120 -4.72 -3.05 9.01
CA PRO A 120 -4.98 -2.66 10.40
C PRO A 120 -5.62 -3.79 11.22
N SER A 121 -6.29 -4.73 10.55
CA SER A 121 -6.93 -5.90 11.15
C SER A 121 -6.90 -7.10 10.20
N ALA A 122 -7.09 -8.30 10.74
CA ALA A 122 -7.27 -9.49 9.92
C ALA A 122 -8.58 -9.38 9.13
N GLY A 123 -8.56 -9.77 7.85
CA GLY A 123 -9.73 -9.71 6.99
C GLY A 123 -9.37 -9.90 5.52
N SER A 124 -10.40 -9.84 4.68
CA SER A 124 -10.22 -9.77 3.23
C SER A 124 -9.98 -8.32 2.83
N TYR A 125 -9.12 -8.10 1.83
CA TYR A 125 -8.82 -6.78 1.28
C TYR A 125 -8.86 -6.86 -0.23
N LEU A 126 -9.51 -5.89 -0.87
CA LEU A 126 -9.39 -5.68 -2.30
C LEU A 126 -8.21 -4.75 -2.57
N VAL A 127 -7.26 -5.19 -3.39
CA VAL A 127 -6.12 -4.38 -3.83
C VAL A 127 -6.30 -4.08 -5.30
N SER A 128 -6.25 -2.78 -5.65
CA SER A 128 -6.30 -2.31 -7.04
C SER A 128 -5.07 -1.45 -7.31
N ILE A 129 -4.43 -1.67 -8.46
CA ILE A 129 -3.23 -0.93 -8.87
C ILE A 129 -3.41 -0.50 -10.31
N THR A 130 -3.16 0.78 -10.57
CA THR A 130 -3.04 1.33 -11.92
C THR A 130 -1.62 1.79 -12.14
N MET A 131 -1.02 1.38 -13.25
CA MET A 131 0.36 1.70 -13.58
C MET A 131 0.51 2.24 -14.99
N LYS A 132 1.59 2.98 -15.20
CA LYS A 132 1.97 3.53 -16.49
C LYS A 132 3.48 3.62 -16.56
N ALA A 133 4.08 3.13 -17.64
CA ALA A 133 5.46 3.47 -17.98
C ALA A 133 5.52 4.95 -18.40
N VAL A 134 6.31 5.75 -17.70
CA VAL A 134 6.33 7.22 -17.88
C VAL A 134 7.64 7.77 -18.43
N ASP A 135 8.63 6.91 -18.67
CA ASP A 135 9.89 7.29 -19.33
C ASP A 135 9.68 7.29 -20.85
N PHE A 136 9.93 8.44 -21.46
CA PHE A 136 9.63 8.69 -22.87
C PHE A 136 10.83 8.51 -23.80
N VAL A 137 12.03 8.24 -23.28
CA VAL A 137 13.25 8.14 -24.11
C VAL A 137 13.47 6.72 -24.62
N GLN A 138 13.03 5.69 -23.90
CA GLN A 138 13.16 4.30 -24.33
C GLN A 138 11.84 3.53 -24.10
N PRO A 139 11.56 2.48 -24.90
CA PRO A 139 10.51 1.53 -24.54
C PRO A 139 10.87 0.89 -23.20
N ASN A 140 10.05 1.14 -22.19
CA ASN A 140 10.25 0.60 -20.86
C ASN A 140 9.09 -0.33 -20.53
N VAL A 141 9.41 -1.54 -20.09
CA VAL A 141 8.42 -2.49 -19.57
C VAL A 141 8.45 -2.40 -18.06
N VAL A 142 7.32 -2.04 -17.46
CA VAL A 142 7.18 -2.05 -16.00
C VAL A 142 6.36 -3.26 -15.59
N ARG A 143 6.92 -4.08 -14.71
CA ARG A 143 6.18 -5.17 -14.07
C ARG A 143 5.99 -4.83 -12.60
N ALA A 144 4.75 -4.86 -12.13
CA ALA A 144 4.45 -4.90 -10.71
C ALA A 144 3.85 -6.23 -10.32
N TYR A 145 4.17 -6.58 -9.08
CA TYR A 145 3.72 -7.81 -8.46
C TYR A 145 3.03 -7.44 -7.16
N VAL A 146 1.87 -8.04 -6.91
CA VAL A 146 1.18 -7.95 -5.64
C VAL A 146 1.53 -9.17 -4.83
N PHE A 147 2.00 -8.98 -3.61
CA PHE A 147 2.30 -10.06 -2.69
C PHE A 147 1.29 -10.05 -1.53
N GLY A 148 0.67 -11.19 -1.26
CA GLY A 148 -0.14 -11.39 -0.06
C GLY A 148 0.72 -11.71 1.16
N SER A 149 0.10 -11.83 2.34
CA SER A 149 0.76 -12.25 3.57
C SER A 149 1.11 -13.75 3.64
N GLY A 150 0.74 -14.54 2.62
CA GLY A 150 1.16 -15.93 2.45
C GLY A 150 2.66 -16.06 2.20
N ALA A 151 3.19 -17.29 2.32
CA ALA A 151 4.63 -17.57 2.29
C ALA A 151 5.42 -16.68 1.30
N PRO A 152 6.54 -16.07 1.74
CA PRO A 152 7.30 -15.14 0.91
C PRO A 152 7.68 -15.82 -0.40
N GLY A 153 7.32 -15.20 -1.53
CA GLY A 153 7.67 -15.72 -2.86
C GLY A 153 6.53 -15.86 -3.86
N THR A 154 5.27 -15.91 -3.40
CA THR A 154 4.13 -16.13 -4.33
C THR A 154 3.41 -14.81 -4.59
N ALA A 155 3.52 -14.29 -5.82
CA ALA A 155 2.69 -13.18 -6.26
C ALA A 155 1.22 -13.64 -6.33
N VAL A 156 0.32 -12.85 -5.74
CA VAL A 156 -1.13 -13.04 -5.87
C VAL A 156 -1.70 -12.32 -7.09
N GLY A 157 -0.87 -11.56 -7.81
CA GLY A 157 -1.18 -10.93 -9.09
C GLY A 157 0.05 -10.27 -9.72
N GLU A 158 0.05 -10.16 -11.04
CA GLU A 158 1.05 -9.44 -11.84
C GLU A 158 0.33 -8.43 -12.76
N VAL A 159 0.90 -7.23 -12.87
CA VAL A 159 0.48 -6.20 -13.83
C VAL A 159 1.71 -5.81 -14.64
N SER A 160 1.63 -5.93 -15.96
CA SER A 160 2.67 -5.54 -16.91
C SER A 160 2.13 -4.43 -17.83
N VAL A 161 2.88 -3.34 -17.98
CA VAL A 161 2.55 -2.19 -18.85
C VAL A 161 3.78 -1.78 -19.67
#